data_AF-A0A7C3FMY8-F1
#
_entry.id   AF-A0A7C3FMY8-F1
#
_cell.length_a   1.000
_cell.length_b   1.000
_cell.length_c   1.000
_cell.angle_alpha   90.00
_cell.angle_beta   90.00
_cell.angle_gamma   90.00
#
_symmetry.space_group_name_H-M   'P 1'
#
loop_
_entity.id
_entity.type
_entity.pdbx_description
1 polymer ?
#
loop_
_entity_poly.entity_id
_entity_poly.type
_entity_poly.pdbx_seq_one_letter_code
_entity_poly.pdbx_strand_id
1 'polypeptide(L)' 'MKPRPSGPHILDIDLHPYAGKYIALVEGRVVAVADSSRGAFVRARRSRPKRMPVVIKIAESERLPQVRHDGMDRSSHA' A
#
# COMPACT_ATOMS: atom_id res chain seq x y z
N MET A 1 -26.66 7.24 5.87
CA MET A 1 -25.29 7.78 5.99
C MET A 1 -24.55 7.50 4.69
N LYS A 2 -24.06 8.51 3.98
CA LYS A 2 -23.27 8.30 2.74
C LYS A 2 -21.81 7.98 3.15
N PRO A 3 -21.17 6.92 2.63
CA PRO A 3 -19.76 6.68 2.90
C PRO A 3 -18.93 7.85 2.36
N ARG A 4 -17.95 8.30 3.14
CA ARG A 4 -17.01 9.35 2.73
C ARG A 4 -16.27 8.88 1.47
N PRO A 5 -15.95 9.77 0.52
CA PRO A 5 -15.12 9.41 -0.60
C PRO A 5 -13.77 8.91 -0.06
N SER A 6 -13.51 7.62 -0.22
CA SER A 6 -12.17 7.06 -0.13
C SER A 6 -11.27 7.94 -0.98
N GLY A 7 -10.18 8.44 -0.39
CA GLY A 7 -9.20 9.27 -1.10
C GLY A 7 -8.76 8.61 -2.41
N PRO A 8 -8.10 9.35 -3.32
CA PRO A 8 -7.78 8.84 -4.64
C PRO A 8 -7.20 7.43 -4.52
N HIS A 9 -7.88 6.44 -5.09
CA HIS A 9 -7.35 5.11 -5.28
C HIS A 9 -6.25 5.27 -6.32
N ILE A 10 -5.05 5.69 -5.88
CA ILE A 10 -3.93 6.08 -6.76
C ILE A 10 -3.46 4.89 -7.60
N LEU A 11 -3.80 3.66 -7.19
CA LEU A 11 -3.46 2.42 -7.89
C LEU A 11 -4.62 1.44 -7.74
N ASP A 12 -5.20 0.99 -8.85
CA ASP A 12 -6.13 -0.15 -8.90
C ASP A 12 -5.33 -1.47 -8.90
N ILE A 13 -4.38 -1.57 -7.96
CA ILE A 13 -3.40 -2.65 -7.86
C ILE A 13 -3.40 -3.11 -6.40
N ASP A 14 -3.63 -4.40 -6.19
CA ASP A 14 -3.42 -4.99 -4.87
C ASP A 14 -1.93 -4.95 -4.50
N LEU A 15 -1.62 -4.21 -3.44
CA LEU A 15 -0.25 -4.02 -2.94
C LEU A 15 0.10 -5.00 -1.81
N HIS A 16 -0.87 -5.78 -1.29
CA HIS A 16 -0.64 -6.79 -0.27
C HIS A 16 0.52 -7.76 -0.59
N PRO A 17 0.68 -8.29 -1.82
CA PRO A 17 1.80 -9.19 -2.13
C PRO A 17 3.18 -8.53 -2.06
N TYR A 18 3.24 -7.19 -1.98
CA TYR A 18 4.49 -6.44 -1.93
C TYR A 18 4.83 -5.90 -0.53
N ALA A 19 4.09 -6.28 0.50
CA ALA A 19 4.34 -5.86 1.87
C ALA A 19 5.83 -6.02 2.27
N GLY A 20 6.42 -4.97 2.83
CA GLY A 20 7.83 -4.94 3.24
C GLY A 20 8.84 -4.79 2.10
N LYS A 21 8.40 -4.76 0.84
CA LYS A 21 9.29 -4.63 -0.32
C LYS A 21 9.29 -3.20 -0.88
N TYR A 22 10.28 -2.93 -1.72
CA TYR A 22 10.30 -1.77 -2.61
C TYR A 22 9.76 -2.18 -3.97
N ILE A 23 8.79 -1.43 -4.48
CA ILE A 23 8.27 -1.59 -5.83
C ILE A 23 8.65 -0.40 -6.70
N ALA A 24 8.86 -0.65 -7.99
CA ALA A 24 9.10 0.37 -8.99
C ALA A 24 7.89 0.44 -9.95
N LEU A 25 7.33 1.64 -10.09
CA LEU A 25 6.19 1.94 -10.92
C LEU A 25 6.63 2.69 -12.18
N VAL A 26 6.09 2.29 -13.33
CA VAL A 26 6.17 3.03 -14.58
C VAL A 26 4.76 3.10 -15.17
N GLU A 27 4.26 4.30 -15.44
CA GLU A 27 2.91 4.51 -16.01
C GLU A 27 1.82 3.80 -15.19
N GLY A 28 1.94 3.86 -13.85
CA GLY A 28 0.99 3.23 -12.93
C GLY A 28 1.12 1.71 -12.80
N ARG A 29 2.10 1.06 -13.46
CA ARG A 29 2.28 -0.40 -13.40
C ARG A 29 3.54 -0.79 -12.64
N VAL A 30 3.45 -1.85 -11.85
CA VAL A 30 4.61 -2.45 -11.17
C VAL A 30 5.50 -3.14 -12.22
N VAL A 31 6.74 -2.69 -12.35
CA VAL A 31 7.71 -3.26 -13.31
C VAL A 31 8.89 -3.94 -12.63
N ALA A 32 9.11 -3.70 -11.34
CA ALA A 32 10.11 -4.40 -10.55
C ALA A 32 9.80 -4.39 -9.05
N VAL A 33 10.28 -5.42 -8.36
CA VAL A 33 10.22 -5.58 -6.89
C VAL A 33 11.61 -5.94 -6.37
N ALA A 34 12.00 -5.40 -5.23
CA ALA A 34 13.26 -5.71 -4.55
C ALA A 34 13.21 -5.40 -3.05
N ASP A 35 14.21 -5.90 -2.30
CA ASP A 35 14.39 -5.60 -0.87
C ASP A 35 15.07 -4.24 -0.62
N SER A 36 15.47 -3.53 -1.68
CA SER A 36 16.08 -2.20 -1.58
C SER A 36 15.58 -1.26 -2.67
N SER A 37 15.55 0.04 -2.36
CA SER A 37 15.17 1.09 -3.30
C SER A 37 16.04 1.09 -4.56
N ARG A 38 17.36 0.99 -4.39
CA ARG A 38 18.33 0.89 -5.49
C ARG A 38 18.10 -0.36 -6.33
N GLY A 39 17.82 -1.50 -5.70
CA GLY A 39 17.52 -2.74 -6.40
C GLY A 39 16.29 -2.63 -7.30
N ALA A 40 15.20 -2.07 -6.77
CA ALA A 40 13.96 -1.85 -7.52
C ALA A 40 14.19 -0.88 -8.69
N PHE A 41 14.91 0.22 -8.46
CA PHE A 41 15.24 1.19 -9.51
C PHE A 41 16.07 0.60 -10.64
N VAL A 42 17.18 -0.09 -10.32
CA VAL A 42 18.07 -0.68 -11.33
C VAL A 42 17.33 -1.73 -12.15
N ARG A 43 16.53 -2.60 -11.50
CA ARG A 43 15.71 -3.59 -12.19
C ARG A 43 14.69 -2.93 -13.13
N ALA A 44 14.02 -1.87 -12.67
CA ALA A 44 13.06 -1.13 -13.49
C ALA A 44 13.73 -0.41 -14.67
N ARG A 45 14.90 0.21 -14.49
CA ARG A 45 15.66 0.83 -15.58
C ARG A 45 16.15 -0.19 -16.61
N ARG A 46 16.48 -1.42 -16.20
CA ARG A 46 16.82 -2.51 -17.12
C ARG A 46 15.60 -2.96 -17.93
N SER A 47 14.43 -3.07 -17.30
CA SER A 47 13.17 -3.46 -17.97
C SER A 47 12.61 -2.35 -18.87
N ARG A 48 12.72 -1.08 -18.45
CA ARG A 48 12.18 0.10 -19.15
C ARG A 48 13.25 1.21 -19.26
N PRO A 49 14.26 1.07 -20.13
CA PRO A 49 15.40 2.01 -20.19
C PRO A 49 15.04 3.45 -20.58
N LYS A 50 13.94 3.66 -21.30
CA LYS A 50 13.48 4.98 -21.76
C LYS A 50 12.53 5.68 -20.77
N ARG A 51 12.17 5.04 -19.66
CA ARG A 51 11.22 5.58 -18.67
C ARG A 51 11.92 5.83 -17.33
N MET A 52 11.39 6.80 -16.59
CA MET A 52 11.82 7.07 -15.22
C MET A 52 10.87 6.35 -14.25
N PRO A 53 11.34 5.32 -13.53
CA PRO A 53 10.51 4.64 -12.55
C PRO A 53 10.38 5.44 -11.26
N VAL A 54 9.20 5.41 -10.66
CA VAL A 54 8.96 5.88 -9.29
C VAL A 54 9.10 4.70 -8.35
N VAL A 55 9.97 4.81 -7.36
CA VAL A 55 10.19 3.74 -6.37
C VAL A 55 9.51 4.11 -5.07
N ILE A 56 8.69 3.20 -4.55
CA ILE A 56 7.99 3.35 -3.28
C ILE A 56 8.24 2.14 -2.38
N LYS A 57 8.32 2.37 -1.06
CA LYS A 57 8.37 1.32 -0.05
C LYS A 57 6.93 0.98 0.33
N ILE A 58 6.60 -0.31 0.29
CA ILE A 58 5.31 -0.78 0.77
C ILE A 58 5.47 -1.13 2.25
N ALA A 59 4.67 -0.49 3.09
CA ALA A 59 4.67 -0.77 4.52
C ALA A 59 4.28 -2.24 4.76
N GLU A 60 4.93 -2.87 5.74
CA GLU A 60 4.38 -4.10 6.29
C GLU A 60 3.12 -3.71 7.06
N SER A 61 2.01 -4.40 6.81
CA SER A 61 0.85 -4.23 7.67
C SER A 61 1.23 -4.74 9.05
N GLU A 62 1.60 -3.84 9.95
CA GLU A 62 1.35 -4.08 11.37
C GLU A 62 -0.15 -4.34 11.48
N ARG A 63 -0.52 -5.54 11.96
CA ARG A 63 -1.90 -5.79 12.36
C ARG A 63 -2.24 -4.68 13.36
N LEU A 64 -2.97 -3.65 12.92
CA LEU A 64 -3.50 -2.66 13.83
C LEU A 64 -4.23 -3.44 14.92
N PRO A 65 -3.90 -3.23 16.21
CA PRO A 65 -4.64 -3.88 17.28
C PRO A 65 -6.11 -3.56 17.04
N GLN A 66 -6.91 -4.60 16.84
CA GLN A 66 -8.35 -4.45 16.73
C GLN A 66 -8.78 -3.73 18.00
N VAL A 67 -9.13 -2.45 17.88
CA VAL A 67 -9.72 -1.69 18.95
C VAL A 67 -11.02 -2.42 19.24
N ARG A 68 -11.00 -3.24 20.29
CA ARG A 68 -12.22 -3.80 20.87
C ARG A 68 -13.01 -2.59 21.30
N HIS A 69 -14.05 -2.27 20.53
CA HIS A 69 -15.12 -1.41 20.98
C HIS A 69 -15.88 -2.20 22.06
N ASP A 70 -15.27 -2.33 23.25
CA ASP A 70 -15.96 -2.70 24.46
C ASP A 70 -16.79 -1.47 24.86
N GLY A 71 -17.99 -1.41 24.29
CA GLY A 71 -18.92 -0.32 24.50
C GLY A 71 -20.34 -0.80 24.28
N MET A 72 -20.86 -1.60 25.20
CA MET A 72 -22.31 -1.68 25.42
C MET A 72 -22.62 -2.29 26.80
N ASP A 73 -22.60 -1.47 27.85
CA ASP A 73 -23.56 -1.65 28.94
C ASP A 73 -24.02 -0.28 29.43
N ARG A 74 -24.99 0.28 28.70
CA ARG A 74 -25.91 1.27 29.24
C ARG A 74 -27.22 0.55 29.53
N SER A 75 -27.22 -0.21 30.62
CA SER A 75 -28.45 -0.59 31.29
C SER A 75 -28.82 0.56 32.24
N SER A 76 -29.68 1.45 31.77
CA SER A 76 -30.45 2.38 32.60
C SER A 76 -31.91 2.28 32.20
N HIS A 77 -32.78 2.38 33.21
CA HIS A 77 -34.24 2.20 33.25
C HIS A 77 -34.70 0.75 33.45
N ALA A 78 -35.54 0.43 34.45
CA ALA A 78 -36.32 1.25 35.39
C ALA A 78 -36.57 0.48 36.68
#